data_AF-A0A368EZC7-F1
#
_entry.id   AF-A0A368EZC7-F1
#
_cell.length_a   1.000
_cell.length_b   1.000
_cell.length_c   1.000
_cell.angle_alpha   90.00
_cell.angle_beta   90.00
_cell.angle_gamma   90.00
#
_symmetry.space_group_name_H-M   'P 1'
#
loop_
_entity.id
_entity.type
_entity.pdbx_description
1 polymer ?
#
loop_
_entity_poly.entity_id
_entity_poly.type
_entity_poly.pdbx_seq_one_letter_code
_entity_poly.pdbx_strand_id
1 'polypeptide(L)'
;LIQSDLHLENEAVVVAWFVDQYRQDLDDEAFRGELGSFLGMLENTRYDNMSLATNYYSSVFVLIQAIAMKRFNLEMLAEVEKRIISRIYAQLTDYIQLEEMRAKDEKSKESKMPKLPEGIEFNVGPSFEGSIVDQMQLMLFECEQARSYIAEALRSSTM
;
A
#
# COMPACT_ATOMS: atom_id res chain seq x y z
N LEU A 1 -26.87 18.59 -7.91
CA LEU A 1 -26.06 17.62 -7.14
C LEU A 1 -24.61 17.85 -7.54
N ILE A 2 -23.95 18.78 -6.86
CA ILE A 2 -22.51 19.02 -7.04
C ILE A 2 -21.86 18.11 -6.01
N GLN A 3 -21.57 16.88 -6.42
CA GLN A 3 -20.67 16.02 -5.68
C GLN A 3 -19.27 16.52 -6.05
N SER A 4 -18.82 17.55 -5.35
CA SER A 4 -17.40 17.89 -5.30
C SER A 4 -16.75 16.74 -4.55
N ASP A 5 -16.31 15.72 -5.29
CA ASP A 5 -15.38 14.73 -4.76
C ASP A 5 -14.17 15.51 -4.26
N LEU A 6 -14.12 15.70 -2.93
CA LEU A 6 -12.96 16.22 -2.22
C LEU A 6 -11.90 15.12 -2.30
N HIS A 7 -11.34 14.94 -3.49
CA HIS A 7 -10.15 14.14 -3.66
C HIS A 7 -9.02 15.00 -3.10
N LEU A 8 -8.71 14.80 -1.81
CA LEU A 8 -7.56 15.44 -1.22
C LEU A 8 -6.35 14.89 -1.95
N GLU A 9 -5.66 15.73 -2.71
CA GLU A 9 -4.44 15.33 -3.46
C GLU A 9 -3.39 14.65 -2.56
N ASN A 10 -3.46 14.87 -1.24
CA ASN A 10 -2.57 14.32 -0.23
C ASN A 10 -3.26 13.35 0.75
N GLU A 11 -4.46 12.84 0.44
CA GLU A 11 -5.22 11.97 1.35
C GLU A 11 -4.38 10.75 1.80
N ALA A 12 -3.76 10.04 0.85
CA ALA A 12 -2.91 8.90 1.16
C ALA A 12 -1.77 9.23 2.13
N VAL A 13 -1.17 10.42 2.00
CA VAL A 13 -0.09 10.88 2.88
C VAL A 13 -0.63 11.18 4.27
N VAL A 14 -1.79 11.83 4.37
CA VAL A 14 -2.44 12.13 5.66
C VAL A 14 -2.85 10.85 6.37
N VAL A 15 -3.44 9.89 5.65
CA VAL A 15 -3.83 8.59 6.21
C VAL A 15 -2.60 7.80 6.62
N ALA A 16 -1.52 7.80 5.83
CA ALA A 16 -0.25 7.18 6.21
C ALA A 16 0.27 7.73 7.54
N TRP A 17 0.25 9.06 7.69
CA TRP A 17 0.65 9.72 8.93
C TRP A 17 -0.22 9.29 10.12
N PHE A 18 -1.54 9.19 9.94
CA PHE A 18 -2.44 8.67 10.99
C PHE A 18 -2.12 7.21 11.36
N VAL A 19 -1.82 6.36 10.38
CA VAL A 19 -1.41 4.96 10.61
C VAL A 19 -0.11 4.90 11.40
N ASP A 20 0.87 5.74 11.07
CA ASP A 20 2.14 5.80 11.80
C ASP A 20 1.97 6.34 13.21
N GLN A 21 1.13 7.34 13.43
CA GLN A 21 0.80 7.82 14.77
C GLN A 21 0.14 6.72 15.60
N TYR A 22 -0.87 6.04 15.03
CA TYR A 22 -1.53 4.93 15.70
C TYR A 22 -0.54 3.82 16.10
N ARG A 23 0.41 3.50 15.21
CA ARG A 23 1.47 2.54 15.48
C ARG A 23 2.37 2.95 16.66
N GLN A 24 2.69 4.24 16.79
CA GLN A 24 3.51 4.75 17.89
C GLN A 24 2.79 4.61 19.23
N ASP A 25 1.47 4.78 19.24
CA ASP A 25 0.64 4.75 20.45
C ASP A 25 0.14 3.33 20.80
N LEU A 26 0.54 2.30 20.04
CA LEU A 26 0.12 0.90 20.23
C LEU A 26 0.47 0.28 21.60
N ASP A 27 1.37 0.89 22.38
CA ASP A 27 1.68 0.40 23.73
C ASP A 27 0.63 0.85 24.77
N ASP A 28 -0.17 1.86 24.44
CA ASP A 28 -1.31 2.29 25.26
C ASP A 28 -2.45 1.25 25.16
N GLU A 29 -3.07 0.95 26.29
CA GLU A 29 -4.19 0.01 26.38
C GLU A 29 -5.43 0.50 25.62
N ALA A 30 -5.70 1.81 25.61
CA ALA A 30 -6.83 2.39 24.89
C ALA A 30 -6.70 2.15 23.39
N PHE A 31 -5.49 2.31 22.83
CA PHE A 31 -5.21 2.03 21.43
C PHE A 31 -5.32 0.54 21.12
N ARG A 32 -4.78 -0.34 21.99
CA ARG A 32 -4.92 -1.79 21.80
C ARG A 32 -6.39 -2.25 21.81
N GLY A 33 -7.23 -1.62 22.62
CA GLY A 33 -8.67 -1.88 22.65
C GLY A 33 -9.38 -1.57 21.33
N GLU A 34 -8.95 -0.53 20.62
CA GLU A 34 -9.55 -0.08 19.35
C GLU A 34 -8.89 -0.66 18.09
N LEU A 35 -7.88 -1.52 18.26
CA LEU A 35 -7.06 -2.01 17.15
C LEU A 35 -7.89 -2.73 16.07
N GLY A 36 -8.89 -3.51 16.48
CA GLY A 36 -9.82 -4.15 15.54
C GLY A 36 -10.63 -3.14 14.73
N SER A 37 -11.16 -2.11 15.38
CA SER A 37 -11.89 -1.02 14.74
C SER A 37 -11.00 -0.29 13.73
N PHE A 38 -9.77 0.03 14.12
CA PHE A 38 -8.80 0.73 13.28
C PHE A 38 -8.42 -0.07 12.03
N LEU A 39 -8.09 -1.35 12.18
CA LEU A 39 -7.79 -2.25 11.07
C LEU A 39 -9.00 -2.43 10.13
N GLY A 40 -10.22 -2.45 10.68
CA GLY A 40 -11.46 -2.49 9.89
C GLY A 40 -11.64 -1.25 9.00
N MET A 41 -11.18 -0.08 9.42
CA MET A 41 -11.18 1.12 8.57
C MET A 41 -10.16 1.00 7.43
N LEU A 42 -8.97 0.46 7.72
CA LEU A 42 -7.91 0.26 6.71
C LEU A 42 -8.31 -0.78 5.65
N GLU A 43 -9.04 -1.84 6.02
CA GLU A 43 -9.55 -2.86 5.09
C GLU A 43 -10.37 -2.25 3.93
N ASN A 44 -11.09 -1.15 4.20
CA ASN A 44 -12.00 -0.51 3.26
C ASN A 44 -11.37 0.65 2.48
N THR A 45 -10.14 1.04 2.82
CA THR A 45 -9.45 2.16 2.18
C THR A 45 -8.74 1.68 0.91
N ARG A 46 -9.02 2.33 -0.22
CA ARG A 46 -8.45 1.98 -1.54
C ARG A 46 -8.11 3.24 -2.30
N TYR A 47 -7.02 3.19 -3.05
CA TYR A 47 -6.60 4.27 -3.93
C TYR A 47 -6.54 3.77 -5.37
N ASP A 48 -7.16 4.51 -6.28
CA ASP A 48 -7.19 4.16 -7.71
C ASP A 48 -5.79 4.21 -8.33
N ASN A 49 -4.96 5.13 -7.84
CA ASN A 49 -3.55 5.22 -8.21
C ASN A 49 -2.65 4.73 -7.07
N MET A 50 -2.29 3.44 -7.12
CA MET A 50 -1.44 2.82 -6.10
C MET A 50 -0.03 3.45 -6.04
N SER A 51 0.49 3.97 -7.15
CA SER A 51 1.80 4.65 -7.17
C SER A 51 1.84 5.92 -6.34
N LEU A 52 0.76 6.69 -6.34
CA LEU A 52 0.62 7.90 -5.52
C LEU A 52 0.32 7.57 -4.05
N ALA A 53 -0.19 6.38 -3.76
CA ALA A 53 -0.55 5.93 -2.43
C ALA A 53 0.50 5.03 -1.76
N THR A 54 1.72 4.98 -2.28
CA THR A 54 2.80 4.13 -1.76
C THR A 54 3.07 4.33 -0.28
N ASN A 55 3.15 5.58 0.18
CA ASN A 55 3.33 5.90 1.60
C ASN A 55 2.24 5.27 2.49
N TYR A 56 0.99 5.25 2.04
CA TYR A 56 -0.10 4.62 2.78
C TYR A 56 0.13 3.11 2.93
N TYR A 57 0.40 2.41 1.82
CA TYR A 57 0.59 0.96 1.85
C TYR A 57 1.80 0.57 2.71
N SER A 58 2.93 1.29 2.56
CA SER A 58 4.12 1.07 3.39
C SER A 58 3.83 1.27 4.89
N SER A 59 3.13 2.35 5.28
CA SER A 59 2.75 2.56 6.69
C SER A 59 1.83 1.45 7.20
N VAL A 60 0.88 0.96 6.40
CA VAL A 60 0.02 -0.19 6.76
C VAL A 60 0.85 -1.45 6.97
N PHE A 61 1.81 -1.75 6.08
CA PHE A 61 2.68 -2.92 6.22
C PHE A 61 3.54 -2.83 7.49
N VAL A 62 4.11 -1.66 7.79
CA VAL A 62 4.91 -1.45 9.00
C VAL A 62 4.06 -1.58 10.27
N LEU A 63 2.82 -1.08 10.27
CA LEU A 63 1.87 -1.30 11.35
C LEU A 63 1.63 -2.80 11.58
N ILE A 64 1.34 -3.55 10.52
CA ILE A 64 1.07 -4.99 10.60
C ILE A 64 2.28 -5.77 11.12
N GLN A 65 3.48 -5.44 10.65
CA GLN A 65 4.73 -6.00 11.16
C GLN A 65 4.91 -5.69 12.66
N ALA A 66 4.62 -4.46 13.09
CA ALA A 66 4.70 -4.08 14.50
C ALA A 66 3.72 -4.88 15.39
N ILE A 67 2.47 -5.04 14.96
CA ILE A 67 1.46 -5.85 15.66
C ILE A 67 1.93 -7.31 15.76
N ALA A 68 2.48 -7.86 14.66
CA ALA A 68 2.99 -9.23 14.63
C ALA A 68 4.20 -9.43 15.54
N MET A 69 5.18 -8.53 15.52
CA MET A 69 6.36 -8.57 16.39
C MET A 69 5.99 -8.47 17.87
N LYS A 70 5.05 -7.58 18.20
CA LYS A 70 4.53 -7.42 19.57
C LYS A 70 3.54 -8.51 19.99
N ARG A 71 3.14 -9.38 19.05
CA ARG A 71 2.18 -10.47 19.24
C ARG A 71 0.83 -10.01 19.81
N PHE A 72 0.38 -8.84 19.39
CA PHE A 72 -0.91 -8.33 19.80
C PHE A 72 -2.03 -9.06 19.08
N ASN A 73 -2.93 -9.66 19.86
CA ASN A 73 -4.14 -10.35 19.40
C ASN A 73 -3.90 -11.26 18.17
N LEU A 74 -3.36 -12.45 18.43
CA LEU A 74 -2.97 -13.39 17.37
C LEU A 74 -4.15 -13.85 16.50
N GLU A 75 -5.35 -13.96 17.06
CA GLU A 75 -6.56 -14.27 16.29
C GLU A 75 -6.84 -13.20 15.24
N MET A 76 -6.67 -11.93 15.62
CA MET A 76 -6.81 -10.79 14.71
C MET A 76 -5.71 -10.77 13.64
N LEU A 77 -4.47 -11.18 13.94
CA LEU A 77 -3.41 -11.29 12.93
C LEU A 77 -3.77 -12.25 11.78
N ALA A 78 -4.45 -13.36 12.08
CA ALA A 78 -4.93 -14.29 11.05
C ALA A 78 -5.99 -13.63 10.15
N GLU A 79 -6.89 -12.82 10.71
CA GLU A 79 -7.87 -12.06 9.93
C GLU A 79 -7.21 -10.93 9.12
N VAL A 80 -6.18 -10.26 9.65
CA VAL A 80 -5.38 -9.24 8.93
C VAL A 80 -4.70 -9.84 7.69
N GLU A 81 -4.12 -11.04 7.81
CA GLU A 81 -3.50 -11.74 6.68
C GLU A 81 -4.51 -11.98 5.55
N LYS A 82 -5.70 -12.46 5.92
CA LYS A 82 -6.74 -12.85 4.97
C LYS A 82 -7.44 -11.66 4.33
N ARG A 83 -7.76 -10.62 5.12
CA ARG A 83 -8.63 -9.52 4.70
C ARG A 83 -7.89 -8.30 4.19
N ILE A 84 -6.70 -8.03 4.71
CA ILE A 84 -5.92 -6.83 4.36
C ILE A 84 -4.76 -7.25 3.44
N ILE A 85 -3.82 -8.04 3.95
CA ILE A 85 -2.60 -8.40 3.20
C ILE A 85 -2.92 -9.10 1.89
N SER A 86 -3.75 -10.15 1.92
CA SER A 86 -4.09 -10.91 0.71
C SER A 86 -4.79 -10.05 -0.35
N ARG A 87 -5.60 -9.07 0.07
CA ARG A 87 -6.28 -8.16 -0.87
C ARG A 87 -5.31 -7.15 -1.48
N ILE A 88 -4.46 -6.54 -0.67
CA ILE A 88 -3.45 -5.59 -1.16
C ILE A 88 -2.49 -6.32 -2.11
N TYR A 89 -2.08 -7.55 -1.79
CA TYR A 89 -1.23 -8.37 -2.67
C TYR A 89 -1.85 -8.59 -4.04
N ALA A 90 -3.14 -8.97 -4.09
CA ALA A 90 -3.86 -9.16 -5.35
C ALA A 90 -3.93 -7.84 -6.15
N GLN A 91 -4.26 -6.73 -5.49
CA GLN A 91 -4.32 -5.41 -6.11
C GLN A 91 -2.96 -4.98 -6.69
N LEU A 92 -1.88 -5.13 -5.93
CA LEU A 92 -0.52 -4.82 -6.39
C LEU A 92 -0.14 -5.65 -7.61
N THR A 93 -0.45 -6.96 -7.59
CA THR A 93 -0.16 -7.86 -8.70
C THR A 93 -0.93 -7.45 -9.97
N ASP A 94 -2.22 -7.16 -9.84
CA ASP A 94 -3.06 -6.71 -10.96
C ASP A 94 -2.56 -5.37 -11.51
N TYR A 95 -2.22 -4.43 -10.63
CA TYR A 95 -1.72 -3.11 -11.02
C TYR A 95 -0.38 -3.19 -11.75
N ILE A 96 0.56 -4.02 -11.27
CA ILE A 96 1.84 -4.27 -11.96
C ILE A 96 1.60 -4.79 -13.37
N GLN A 97 0.72 -5.77 -13.54
CA GLN A 97 0.42 -6.33 -14.87
C GLN A 97 -0.18 -5.28 -15.81
N LEU A 98 -1.07 -4.42 -15.31
CA LEU A 98 -1.64 -3.32 -16.08
C LEU A 98 -0.57 -2.33 -16.54
N GLU A 99 0.34 -1.93 -15.65
CA GLU A 99 1.43 -1.02 -15.98
C GLU A 99 2.43 -1.63 -16.98
N GLU A 100 2.75 -2.92 -16.85
CA GLU A 100 3.56 -3.62 -17.85
C GLU A 100 2.90 -3.68 -19.23
N MET A 101 1.58 -3.86 -19.29
CA MET A 101 0.83 -3.84 -20.55
C MET A 101 0.85 -2.44 -21.18
N ARG A 102 0.63 -1.38 -20.37
CA ARG A 102 0.72 0.02 -20.82
C ARG A 102 2.09 0.33 -21.42
N ALA A 103 3.16 -0.04 -20.71
CA ALA A 103 4.54 0.18 -21.17
C ALA A 103 4.86 -0.58 -22.48
N LYS A 104 4.30 -1.77 -22.69
CA LYS A 104 4.44 -2.53 -23.95
C LYS A 104 3.70 -1.86 -25.09
N ASP A 105 2.49 -1.37 -24.85
CA ASP A 105 1.66 -0.67 -25.83
C ASP A 105 2.31 0.64 -26.28
N GLU A 106 2.90 1.41 -25.37
CA GLU A 106 3.60 2.66 -25.69
C GLU A 106 4.83 2.42 -26.59
N LYS A 107 5.68 1.44 -26.24
CA LYS A 107 6.83 1.05 -27.07
C LYS A 107 6.41 0.59 -28.48
N SER A 108 5.25 -0.05 -28.59
CA SER A 108 4.69 -0.48 -29.89
C SER A 108 4.16 0.68 -30.74
N LYS A 109 3.82 1.82 -30.13
CA LYS A 109 3.36 3.05 -30.80
C LYS A 109 4.52 3.97 -31.16
N GLU A 110 5.52 4.11 -30.29
CA GLU A 110 6.74 4.89 -30.56
C GLU A 110 7.52 4.35 -31.75
N SER A 111 7.50 3.03 -31.96
CA SER A 111 8.10 2.39 -33.13
C SER A 111 7.38 2.67 -34.45
N LYS A 112 6.20 3.34 -34.43
CA LYS A 112 5.36 3.61 -35.60
C LYS A 112 5.16 5.09 -35.94
N MET A 113 5.58 6.04 -35.10
CA MET A 113 5.42 7.49 -35.36
C MET A 113 6.75 8.18 -35.75
N PRO A 114 6.75 9.13 -36.70
CA PRO A 114 7.93 9.97 -36.95
C PRO A 114 8.15 10.92 -35.77
N LYS A 115 9.41 11.05 -35.31
CA LYS A 115 9.79 11.90 -34.17
C LYS A 115 9.54 13.38 -34.48
N LEU A 116 8.68 14.03 -33.71
CA LEU A 116 8.55 15.49 -33.62
C LEU A 116 9.39 15.99 -32.43
N PRO A 117 9.92 17.23 -32.47
CA PRO A 117 10.82 17.75 -31.44
C PRO A 117 10.10 17.96 -30.11
N GLU A 118 10.77 17.55 -29.04
CA GLU A 118 10.25 17.51 -27.66
C GLU A 118 10.02 18.91 -27.10
N GLY A 119 8.76 19.19 -26.73
CA GLY A 119 8.41 20.28 -25.81
C GLY A 119 8.58 19.80 -24.37
N ILE A 120 9.12 20.67 -23.51
CA ILE A 120 9.42 20.36 -22.12
C ILE A 120 8.10 20.17 -21.36
N GLU A 121 7.76 18.93 -21.00
CA GLU A 121 6.70 18.63 -20.03
C GLU A 121 7.27 18.66 -18.62
N PHE A 122 6.68 19.49 -17.76
CA PHE A 122 7.07 19.65 -16.36
C PHE A 122 6.23 18.69 -15.52
N ASN A 123 6.78 17.53 -15.19
CA ASN A 123 6.08 16.51 -14.39
C ASN A 123 6.45 16.69 -12.91
N VAL A 124 5.57 17.35 -12.14
CA VAL A 124 5.73 17.54 -10.68
C VAL A 124 4.93 16.45 -9.97
N GLY A 125 5.49 15.24 -9.95
CA GLY A 125 5.01 14.13 -9.11
C GLY A 125 6.12 13.68 -8.15
N PRO A 126 5.80 12.94 -7.06
CA PRO A 126 6.79 12.47 -6.11
C PRO A 126 7.90 11.69 -6.83
N SER A 127 9.15 12.11 -6.62
CA SER A 127 10.31 11.67 -7.39
C SER A 127 10.78 10.28 -6.93
N PHE A 128 10.14 9.22 -7.41
CA PHE A 128 10.78 7.92 -7.48
C PHE A 128 11.65 7.87 -8.74
N GLU A 129 12.95 7.60 -8.60
CA GLU A 129 13.90 7.58 -9.72
C GLU A 129 13.76 6.33 -10.63
N GLY A 130 12.91 5.36 -10.26
CA GLY A 130 12.62 4.16 -11.04
C GLY A 130 11.28 4.21 -11.77
N SER A 131 10.94 3.13 -12.48
CA SER A 131 9.63 3.02 -13.12
C SER A 131 8.52 2.78 -12.10
N ILE A 132 7.26 3.08 -12.46
CA ILE A 132 6.09 2.74 -11.63
C ILE A 132 6.11 1.23 -11.29
N VAL A 133 6.46 0.38 -12.27
CA VAL A 133 6.56 -1.07 -12.05
C VAL A 133 7.59 -1.41 -10.97
N ASP A 134 8.78 -0.79 -10.99
CA ASP A 134 9.81 -1.03 -9.97
C ASP A 134 9.33 -0.60 -8.57
N GLN A 135 8.63 0.54 -8.48
CA GLN A 135 8.03 1.01 -7.24
C GLN A 135 6.98 0.03 -6.70
N MET A 136 6.13 -0.51 -7.58
CA MET A 136 5.08 -1.45 -7.19
C MET A 136 5.67 -2.82 -6.79
N GLN A 137 6.73 -3.26 -7.46
CA GLN A 137 7.46 -4.47 -7.10
C GLN A 137 8.10 -4.34 -5.71
N LEU A 138 8.64 -3.16 -5.37
CA LEU A 138 9.13 -2.89 -4.02
C LEU A 138 7.99 -3.00 -2.98
N MET A 139 6.82 -2.41 -3.26
CA MET A 139 5.67 -2.56 -2.36
C MET A 139 5.17 -4.00 -2.24
N LEU A 140 5.22 -4.78 -3.32
CA LEU A 140 4.86 -6.19 -3.29
C LEU A 140 5.80 -6.96 -2.36
N PHE A 141 7.11 -6.66 -2.41
CA PHE A 141 8.09 -7.21 -1.49
C PHE A 141 7.81 -6.81 -0.03
N GLU A 142 7.46 -5.55 0.25
CA GLU A 142 7.05 -5.11 1.60
C GLU A 142 5.80 -5.84 2.10
N CYS A 143 4.83 -6.07 1.21
CA CYS A 143 3.62 -6.84 1.49
C CYS A 143 3.96 -8.30 1.86
N GLU A 144 4.88 -8.93 1.13
CA GLU A 144 5.35 -10.29 1.42
C GLU A 144 6.13 -10.38 2.73
N GLN A 145 6.92 -9.36 3.06
CA GLN A 145 7.57 -9.25 4.37
C GLN A 145 6.53 -9.19 5.48
N ALA A 146 5.53 -8.31 5.37
CA ALA A 146 4.46 -8.22 6.37
C ALA A 146 3.74 -9.56 6.57
N ARG A 147 3.47 -10.29 5.48
CA ARG A 147 2.91 -11.65 5.53
C ARG A 147 3.81 -12.63 6.28
N SER A 148 5.12 -12.54 6.07
CA SER A 148 6.11 -13.39 6.72
C SER A 148 6.17 -13.17 8.24
N TYR A 149 6.10 -11.90 8.69
CA TYR A 149 6.00 -11.56 10.11
C TYR A 149 4.74 -12.14 10.75
N ILE A 150 3.59 -12.04 10.08
CA ILE A 150 2.34 -12.67 10.57
C ILE A 150 2.54 -14.18 10.70
N ALA A 151 3.04 -14.84 9.66
CA ALA A 151 3.23 -16.28 9.65
C ALA A 151 4.18 -16.74 10.77
N GLU A 152 5.24 -15.99 11.04
CA GLU A 152 6.14 -16.25 12.15
C GLU A 152 5.45 -16.12 13.51
N ALA A 153 4.74 -15.01 13.73
CA ALA A 153 4.00 -14.78 14.98
C ALA A 153 2.98 -15.88 15.28
N LEU A 154 2.26 -16.35 14.25
CA LEU A 154 1.28 -17.44 14.37
C LEU A 154 1.95 -18.80 14.63
N ARG A 155 3.06 -19.12 13.95
CA ARG A 155 3.79 -20.38 14.18
C ARG A 155 4.32 -20.48 15.61
N SER A 156 4.87 -19.40 16.14
CA SER A 156 5.43 -19.37 17.49
C SER A 156 4.39 -19.30 18.62
N SER A 157 3.09 -19.34 18.30
CA SER A 157 2.01 -19.47 19.27
C SER A 157 1.53 -20.91 19.46
N THR A 158 1.90 -21.80 18.54
CA THR A 158 1.46 -23.21 18.52
C THR A 158 2.49 -24.14 19.17
N MET A 159 3.61 -23.60 19.67
CA MET A 159 4.62 -24.28 20.50
C MET A 159 4.40 -23.93 21.97
#